data_AF-A0A1B6JHB4-F1
#
_entry.id   AF-A0A1B6JHB4-F1
#
_cell.length_a   1.000
_cell.length_b   1.000
_cell.length_c   1.000
_cell.angle_alpha   90.00
_cell.angle_beta   90.00
_cell.angle_gamma   90.00
#
_symmetry.space_group_name_H-M   'P 1'
#
loop_
_entity.id
_entity.type
_entity.pdbx_description
1 polymer ?
#
loop_
_entity_poly.entity_id
_entity_poly.type
_entity_poly.pdbx_seq_one_letter_code
_entity_poly.pdbx_strand_id
1 'polypeptide(L)'
;MAKYPCGVCGINVRSSAILCTGLCNMWLHLKCAGLRLSDVRNMEKEDFLGEWKCLKCLKDTDNIITENKEQEIDLTAEGSHENYSNQINCPSLAEQLNGSVLRENEDLRQELFEEKNKSSFYVLELEDKLKEKEDIIESQNKIF
;
A
#
# COMPACT_ATOMS: atom_id res chain seq x y z
N MET A 1 28.40 2.47 -14.51
CA MET A 1 27.55 1.95 -13.42
C MET A 1 26.19 1.63 -14.00
N ALA A 2 25.74 0.38 -13.91
CA ALA A 2 24.41 -0.01 -14.37
C ALA A 2 23.35 0.76 -13.56
N LYS A 3 22.45 1.45 -14.24
CA LYS A 3 21.32 2.15 -13.64
C LYS A 3 20.11 1.21 -13.74
N TYR A 4 19.59 0.76 -12.60
CA TYR A 4 18.37 -0.03 -12.56
C TYR A 4 17.22 0.92 -12.23
N PRO A 5 16.39 1.35 -13.20
CA PRO A 5 15.26 2.22 -12.91
C PRO A 5 14.16 1.43 -12.21
N CYS A 6 13.55 2.03 -11.20
CA CYS A 6 12.39 1.45 -10.53
C CYS A 6 11.19 1.35 -11.48
N GLY A 7 10.55 0.19 -11.59
CA GLY A 7 9.37 -0.04 -12.44
C GLY A 7 8.10 0.72 -12.05
N VAL A 8 8.14 1.50 -10.96
CA VAL A 8 7.03 2.33 -10.46
C VAL A 8 7.35 3.82 -10.60
N CYS A 9 8.44 4.29 -10.01
CA CYS A 9 8.77 5.72 -9.96
C CYS A 9 9.83 6.17 -10.98
N GLY A 10 10.45 5.24 -11.72
CA GLY A 10 11.50 5.53 -12.71
C GLY A 10 12.86 5.96 -12.12
N ILE A 11 12.93 6.20 -10.80
CA ILE A 11 14.17 6.58 -10.11
C ILE A 11 15.06 5.35 -9.94
N ASN A 12 16.37 5.54 -10.10
CA ASN A 12 17.34 4.45 -9.94
C ASN A 12 17.29 3.83 -8.53
N VAL A 13 17.19 2.51 -8.48
CA VAL A 13 17.27 1.73 -7.24
C VAL A 13 18.73 1.64 -6.79
N ARG A 14 18.97 1.81 -5.48
CA ARG A 14 20.31 1.73 -4.85
C ARG A 14 20.37 0.57 -3.87
N SER A 15 19.93 0.82 -2.64
CA SER A 15 19.80 -0.14 -1.54
C SER A 15 18.35 -0.14 -1.08
N SER A 16 17.81 -1.32 -0.73
CA SER A 16 16.37 -1.55 -0.48
C SER A 16 15.53 -1.64 -1.76
N ALA A 17 15.81 -2.69 -2.54
CA ALA A 17 15.09 -3.03 -3.75
C ALA A 17 14.67 -4.50 -3.73
N ILE A 18 13.61 -4.83 -4.46
CA ILE A 18 13.17 -6.19 -4.72
C ILE A 18 13.02 -6.37 -6.23
N LEU A 19 13.36 -7.55 -6.73
CA LEU A 19 13.18 -7.93 -8.13
C LEU A 19 11.85 -8.65 -8.27
N CYS A 20 11.02 -8.21 -9.21
CA CYS A 20 9.83 -8.96 -9.60
C CYS A 20 10.25 -10.19 -10.42
N THR A 21 9.88 -11.39 -10.00
CA THR A 21 10.13 -12.64 -10.76
C THR A 21 9.01 -12.98 -11.74
N GLY A 22 8.03 -12.08 -11.90
CA GLY A 22 7.06 -12.12 -12.98
C GLY A 22 7.63 -11.65 -14.33
N LEU A 23 6.77 -11.60 -15.35
CA LEU A 23 7.14 -11.30 -16.74
C LEU A 23 7.83 -9.93 -16.93
N CYS A 24 7.57 -8.95 -16.05
CA CYS A 24 8.20 -7.64 -16.19
C CYS A 24 9.69 -7.63 -15.83
N ASN A 25 10.15 -8.55 -14.97
CA ASN A 25 11.52 -8.66 -14.49
C ASN A 25 12.16 -7.31 -14.07
N MET A 26 11.35 -6.40 -13.52
CA MET A 26 11.77 -5.06 -13.12
C MET A 26 12.22 -5.05 -11.65
N TRP A 27 13.20 -4.19 -11.35
CA TRP A 27 13.53 -3.83 -9.98
C TRP A 27 12.57 -2.76 -9.45
N LEU A 28 12.19 -2.87 -8.18
CA LEU A 28 11.34 -1.91 -7.49
C LEU A 28 11.98 -1.52 -6.16
N HIS A 29 11.83 -0.26 -5.73
CA HIS A 29 12.08 0.10 -4.34
C HIS A 29 11.09 -0.64 -3.44
N LEU A 30 11.52 -1.07 -2.25
CA LEU A 30 10.62 -1.71 -1.28
C LEU A 30 9.38 -0.84 -0.99
N LYS A 31 9.59 0.47 -0.78
CA LYS A 31 8.49 1.43 -0.59
C LYS A 31 7.53 1.48 -1.79
N CYS A 32 8.06 1.43 -3.02
CA CYS A 32 7.23 1.42 -4.23
C CYS A 32 6.48 0.10 -4.43
N ALA A 33 7.00 -0.99 -3.86
CA ALA A 33 6.35 -2.30 -3.81
C ALA A 33 5.38 -2.43 -2.62
N GLY A 34 5.28 -1.43 -1.74
CA GLY A 34 4.47 -1.50 -0.51
C GLY A 34 5.06 -2.38 0.60
N LEU A 35 6.35 -2.72 0.50
CA LEU A 35 7.05 -3.62 1.43
C LEU A 35 7.90 -2.84 2.44
N ARG A 36 7.97 -3.35 3.66
CA ARG A 36 8.93 -2.93 4.68
C ARG A 36 10.15 -3.86 4.66
N LEU A 37 11.28 -3.37 5.19
CA LEU A 37 12.51 -4.18 5.34
C LEU A 37 12.30 -5.43 6.20
N SER A 38 11.38 -5.38 7.18
CA SER A 38 10.96 -6.54 7.98
C SER A 38 10.35 -7.64 7.13
N ASP A 39 9.56 -7.26 6.12
CA ASP A 39 8.79 -8.19 5.31
C ASP A 39 9.75 -8.98 4.40
N VAL A 40 10.74 -8.29 3.81
CA VAL A 40 11.81 -8.93 3.04
C VAL A 40 12.65 -9.87 3.88
N ARG A 41 13.02 -9.47 5.11
CA ARG A 41 13.79 -10.34 6.01
C ARG A 41 13.02 -11.59 6.41
N ASN A 42 11.70 -11.52 6.50
CA ASN A 42 10.87 -12.69 6.77
C ASN A 42 10.74 -13.58 5.52
N MET A 43 10.57 -12.99 4.34
CA MET A 43 10.59 -13.73 3.07
C MET A 43 11.93 -14.44 2.81
N GLU A 44 13.07 -13.87 3.24
CA GLU A 44 14.40 -14.50 3.13
C GLU A 44 14.50 -15.78 3.96
N LYS A 45 13.77 -15.87 5.07
CA LYS A 45 13.77 -17.06 5.94
C LYS A 45 12.86 -18.17 5.43
N GLU A 46 11.87 -17.80 4.63
CA GLU A 46 10.84 -18.69 4.12
C GLU A 46 11.04 -19.04 2.63
N ASP A 47 12.22 -18.71 2.06
CA ASP A 47 12.61 -18.93 0.65
C ASP A 47 11.67 -18.28 -0.41
N PHE A 48 10.71 -17.45 0.00
CA PHE A 48 9.74 -16.83 -0.91
C PHE A 48 10.28 -15.65 -1.75
N LEU A 49 11.53 -15.20 -1.53
CA LEU A 49 12.11 -14.14 -2.36
C LEU A 49 12.16 -14.50 -3.85
N GLY A 50 12.31 -15.78 -4.17
CA GLY A 50 12.36 -16.26 -5.55
C GLY A 50 11.01 -16.16 -6.29
N GLU A 51 9.91 -16.00 -5.58
CA GLU A 51 8.55 -16.09 -6.15
C GLU A 51 7.80 -14.75 -6.11
N TRP A 52 8.40 -13.70 -5.57
CA TRP A 52 7.72 -12.42 -5.41
C TRP A 52 7.40 -11.77 -6.76
N LYS A 53 6.12 -11.47 -6.96
CA LYS A 53 5.60 -10.77 -8.14
C LYS A 53 5.05 -9.40 -7.75
N CYS A 54 5.33 -8.39 -8.56
CA CYS A 54 4.76 -7.06 -8.39
C CYS A 54 3.26 -7.07 -8.71
N LEU A 55 2.53 -6.07 -8.20
CA LEU A 55 1.07 -5.96 -8.39
C LEU A 55 0.62 -5.98 -9.86
N LYS A 56 1.46 -5.50 -10.78
CA LYS A 56 1.18 -5.58 -12.23
C LYS A 56 1.20 -7.04 -12.70
N CYS A 57 2.30 -7.75 -12.42
CA CYS A 57 2.43 -9.15 -12.83
C CYS A 57 1.43 -10.08 -12.14
N LEU A 58 0.99 -9.77 -10.91
CA LEU A 58 -0.07 -10.52 -10.23
C LEU A 58 -1.41 -10.36 -10.97
N LYS A 59 -1.77 -9.13 -11.37
CA LYS A 59 -3.00 -8.86 -12.15
C LYS A 59 -2.95 -9.48 -13.54
N ASP A 60 -1.77 -9.53 -14.16
CA ASP A 60 -1.62 -10.10 -15.50
C ASP A 60 -1.72 -11.63 -15.50
N THR A 61 -1.28 -12.32 -14.43
CA THR A 61 -1.47 -13.78 -14.31
C THR A 61 -2.93 -14.21 -14.26
N ASP A 62 -3.83 -13.36 -13.74
CA ASP A 62 -5.26 -13.68 -13.68
C ASP A 62 -5.94 -13.56 -15.05
N ASN A 63 -5.38 -12.77 -15.98
CA ASN A 63 -5.94 -12.61 -17.33
C ASN A 63 -5.49 -13.71 -18.32
N ILE A 64 -4.36 -14.37 -18.07
CA ILE A 64 -3.75 -15.33 -19.02
C ILE A 64 -4.48 -16.69 -19.08
N ILE A 65 -5.30 -17.04 -18.07
CA ILE A 65 -6.08 -18.30 -18.11
C ILE A 65 -7.15 -18.27 -19.22
N THR A 66 -7.53 -17.09 -19.72
CA THR A 66 -8.63 -16.92 -20.69
C THR A 66 -8.20 -16.89 -22.16
N GLU A 67 -6.90 -16.85 -22.47
CA GLU A 67 -6.43 -16.60 -23.86
C GLU A 67 -5.70 -17.78 -24.52
N ASN A 68 -5.68 -18.98 -23.91
CA ASN A 68 -5.04 -20.16 -24.51
C ASN A 68 -5.98 -21.37 -24.60
N LYS A 69 -7.12 -21.23 -25.28
CA LYS A 69 -7.93 -22.39 -25.68
C LYS A 69 -8.76 -22.18 -26.94
N GLU A 70 -8.13 -21.69 -28.00
CA GLU A 70 -8.71 -21.80 -29.34
C GLU A 70 -7.64 -22.28 -30.32
N GLN A 71 -7.42 -23.59 -30.35
CA GLN A 71 -7.13 -24.27 -31.60
C GLN A 71 -7.49 -25.76 -31.52
N GLU A 72 -8.53 -26.08 -32.31
CA GLU A 72 -8.99 -27.39 -32.80
C GLU A 72 -9.69 -28.33 -31.82
N ILE A 73 -11.01 -28.51 -31.99
CA ILE A 73 -11.62 -29.73 -32.58
C ILE A 73 -13.14 -29.52 -32.80
N ASP A 74 -13.57 -30.18 -33.86
CA ASP A 74 -14.84 -30.27 -34.56
C ASP A 74 -15.98 -31.02 -33.81
N LEU A 75 -17.21 -30.56 -34.06
CA LEU A 75 -18.53 -31.25 -34.06
C LEU A 75 -19.07 -32.07 -32.86
N THR A 76 -20.32 -31.67 -32.49
CA THR A 76 -21.51 -32.47 -32.09
C THR A 76 -22.02 -32.46 -30.64
N ALA A 77 -23.35 -32.30 -30.58
CA ALA A 77 -24.33 -32.84 -29.62
C ALA A 77 -24.57 -32.12 -28.28
N GLU A 78 -25.67 -31.36 -28.29
CA GLU A 78 -26.78 -31.34 -27.31
C GLU A 78 -26.51 -31.85 -25.88
N GLY A 79 -26.70 -30.98 -24.89
CA GLY A 79 -26.85 -31.41 -23.50
C GLY A 79 -26.86 -30.29 -22.47
N SER A 80 -28.06 -29.95 -22.01
CA SER A 80 -28.40 -29.38 -20.69
C SER A 80 -27.75 -28.04 -20.28
N HIS A 81 -28.53 -26.97 -20.52
CA HIS A 81 -28.59 -25.80 -19.66
C HIS A 81 -28.94 -26.25 -18.23
N GLU A 82 -28.00 -26.10 -17.28
CA GLU A 82 -28.36 -25.90 -15.87
C GLU A 82 -27.66 -24.66 -15.34
N ASN A 83 -28.50 -23.67 -15.03
CA ASN A 83 -28.19 -22.45 -14.31
C ASN A 83 -27.53 -22.77 -12.97
N TYR A 84 -26.25 -22.46 -12.81
CA TYR A 84 -25.71 -22.02 -11.53
C TYR A 84 -25.38 -20.54 -11.60
N SER A 85 -26.41 -19.74 -11.33
CA SER A 85 -26.29 -18.33 -10.98
C SER A 85 -25.54 -18.20 -9.65
N ASN A 86 -24.22 -18.38 -9.65
CA ASN A 86 -23.37 -17.75 -8.65
C ASN A 86 -22.93 -16.43 -9.24
N GLN A 87 -23.79 -15.43 -9.07
CA GLN A 87 -23.49 -14.03 -9.32
C GLN A 87 -22.42 -13.61 -8.32
N ILE A 88 -21.15 -13.93 -8.62
CA ILE A 88 -20.02 -13.33 -7.95
C ILE A 88 -20.05 -11.88 -8.39
N ASN A 89 -20.59 -11.02 -7.53
CA ASN A 89 -20.53 -9.58 -7.65
C ASN A 89 -19.07 -9.16 -7.49
N CYS A 90 -18.25 -9.40 -8.51
CA CYS A 90 -16.87 -8.94 -8.56
C CYS A 90 -16.95 -7.44 -8.78
N PRO A 91 -16.61 -6.60 -7.77
CA PRO A 91 -16.69 -5.17 -7.93
C PRO A 91 -15.77 -4.80 -9.08
N SER A 92 -16.31 -4.03 -10.03
CA SER A 92 -15.53 -3.47 -11.12
C SER A 92 -14.25 -2.84 -10.58
N LEU A 93 -13.19 -2.78 -11.38
CA LEU A 93 -11.93 -2.13 -10.98
C LEU A 93 -12.18 -0.71 -10.44
N ALA A 94 -13.21 -0.03 -10.96
CA ALA A 94 -13.68 1.27 -10.46
C ALA A 94 -14.24 1.20 -9.03
N GLU A 95 -15.03 0.18 -8.69
CA GLU A 95 -15.54 -0.02 -7.32
C GLU A 95 -14.44 -0.43 -6.34
N GLN A 96 -13.44 -1.21 -6.78
CA GLN A 96 -12.28 -1.55 -5.95
C GLN A 96 -11.40 -0.32 -5.66
N LEU A 97 -11.17 0.52 -6.67
CA LEU A 97 -10.46 1.79 -6.49
C LEU A 97 -11.24 2.75 -5.60
N ASN A 98 -12.55 2.91 -5.82
CA ASN A 98 -13.38 3.76 -5.00
C ASN A 98 -13.39 3.29 -3.54
N GLY A 99 -13.49 1.98 -3.29
CA GLY A 99 -13.38 1.43 -1.94
C GLY A 99 -12.02 1.67 -1.29
N SER A 100 -10.93 1.59 -2.07
CA SER A 100 -9.59 1.88 -1.56
C SER A 100 -9.42 3.36 -1.20
N VAL A 101 -9.88 4.26 -2.07
CA VAL A 101 -9.78 5.73 -1.86
C VAL A 101 -10.68 6.18 -0.70
N LEU A 102 -11.86 5.58 -0.55
CA LEU A 102 -12.75 5.91 0.57
C LEU A 102 -12.14 5.51 1.91
N ARG A 103 -11.52 4.32 2.00
CA ARG A 103 -10.82 3.89 3.22
C ARG A 103 -9.63 4.78 3.54
N GLU A 104 -8.79 5.10 2.56
CA GLU A 104 -7.65 6.00 2.79
C GLU A 104 -8.11 7.40 3.23
N ASN A 105 -9.21 7.93 2.69
CA ASN A 105 -9.77 9.19 3.15
C ASN A 105 -10.31 9.13 4.59
N GLU A 106 -10.86 7.99 5.00
CA GLU A 106 -11.32 7.78 6.37
C GLU A 106 -10.14 7.67 7.34
N ASP A 107 -9.12 6.90 6.98
CA ASP A 107 -7.87 6.76 7.74
C ASP A 107 -7.18 8.13 7.92
N LEU A 108 -7.06 8.91 6.84
CA LEU A 108 -6.48 10.26 6.89
C LEU A 108 -7.29 11.21 7.77
N ARG A 109 -8.63 11.11 7.78
CA ARG A 109 -9.48 11.91 8.67
C ARG A 109 -9.27 11.53 10.13
N GLN A 110 -9.11 10.24 10.41
CA GLN A 110 -8.83 9.73 11.75
C GLN A 110 -7.46 10.21 12.24
N GLU A 111 -6.40 10.06 11.42
CA GLU A 111 -5.06 10.56 11.75
C GLU A 111 -5.06 12.08 12.01
N LEU A 112 -5.77 12.85 11.17
CA LEU A 112 -5.86 14.30 11.32
C LEU A 112 -6.58 14.69 12.61
N PHE A 113 -7.59 13.93 13.04
CA PHE A 113 -8.26 14.14 14.32
C PHE A 113 -7.34 13.83 15.50
N GLU A 114 -6.60 12.72 15.45
CA GLU A 114 -5.64 12.34 16.49
C GLU A 114 -4.51 13.36 16.63
N GLU A 115 -3.96 13.82 15.51
CA GLU A 115 -2.87 14.80 15.52
C GLU A 115 -3.36 16.17 16.02
N LYS A 116 -4.59 16.56 15.66
CA LYS A 116 -5.23 17.76 16.21
C LYS A 116 -5.41 17.66 17.72
N ASN A 117 -5.80 16.50 18.25
CA ASN A 117 -5.94 16.29 19.70
C ASN A 117 -4.58 16.35 20.41
N LYS A 118 -3.53 15.70 19.86
CA LYS A 118 -2.17 15.80 20.40
C LYS A 118 -1.66 17.25 20.40
N SER A 119 -1.88 17.97 19.29
CA SER A 119 -1.51 19.37 19.19
C SER A 119 -2.25 20.22 20.22
N SER A 120 -3.55 19.97 20.44
CA SER A 120 -4.33 20.67 21.46
C SER A 120 -3.79 20.41 22.87
N PHE A 121 -3.39 19.18 23.17
CA PHE A 121 -2.78 18.82 24.44
C PHE A 121 -1.45 19.54 24.65
N TYR A 122 -0.59 19.58 23.63
CA TYR A 122 0.70 20.26 23.70
C TYR A 122 0.55 21.78 23.90
N VAL A 123 -0.46 22.40 23.30
CA VAL A 123 -0.77 23.83 23.51
C VAL A 123 -1.12 24.12 24.97
N LEU A 124 -1.99 23.31 25.58
CA LEU A 124 -2.34 23.47 26.99
C LEU A 124 -1.12 23.32 27.91
N GLU A 125 -0.25 22.34 27.63
CA GLU A 125 0.99 22.15 28.41
C GLU A 125 1.94 23.35 28.29
N LEU A 126 2.02 23.97 27.10
CA LEU A 126 2.80 25.18 26.91
C LEU A 126 2.20 26.39 27.63
N GLU A 127 0.87 26.54 27.61
CA GLU A 127 0.16 27.60 28.34
C GLU A 127 0.42 27.53 29.85
N ASP A 128 0.35 26.32 30.44
CA ASP A 128 0.65 26.09 31.85
C ASP A 128 2.09 26.49 32.21
N LYS A 129 3.06 26.06 31.39
CA LYS A 129 4.48 26.42 31.57
C LYS A 129 4.71 27.92 31.43
N LEU A 130 4.00 28.58 30.51
CA LEU A 130 4.14 30.02 30.29
C LEU A 130 3.64 30.79 31.50
N LYS A 131 2.48 30.39 32.05
CA LYS A 131 1.92 30.95 33.28
C LYS A 131 2.85 30.78 34.48
N GLU A 132 3.45 29.59 34.66
CA GLU A 132 4.43 29.38 35.73
C GLU A 132 5.62 30.34 35.62
N LYS A 133 6.11 30.59 34.40
CA LYS A 133 7.20 31.55 34.18
C LYS A 133 6.77 32.99 34.45
N GLU A 134 5.55 33.37 34.08
CA GLU A 134 4.99 34.69 34.38
C GLU A 134 4.89 34.92 35.90
N ASP A 135 4.38 33.95 36.66
CA ASP A 135 4.26 34.03 38.12
C ASP A 135 5.64 34.18 38.80
N ILE A 136 6.67 33.51 38.28
CA ILE A 136 8.06 33.65 38.75
C ILE A 136 8.58 35.06 38.50
N ILE A 137 8.37 35.60 37.30
CA ILE A 137 8.80 36.96 36.93
C ILE A 137 8.09 38.00 37.81
N GLU A 138 6.79 37.86 38.01
CA GLU A 138 6.02 38.77 38.86
C GLU A 138 6.50 38.73 40.32
N SER A 139 6.81 37.53 40.82
CA SER A 139 7.36 37.35 42.17
C SER A 139 8.75 38.00 42.31
N GLN A 140 9.61 37.89 41.29
CA GLN A 140 10.92 38.56 41.28
C GLN A 140 10.78 40.08 41.25
N ASN A 141 9.83 40.62 40.47
CA ASN A 141 9.59 42.05 40.37
C ASN A 141 9.00 42.67 41.65
N LYS A 142 8.37 41.89 42.53
CA LYS A 142 7.87 42.36 43.85
C LYS A 142 8.96 42.45 44.93
N ILE A 143 10.13 41.87 44.69
CA ILE A 143 11.24 41.82 45.66
C ILE A 143 12.19 43.02 45.49
N PHE A 144 12.15 43.71 44.34
CA PHE A 144 12.90 44.94 44.05
C PHE A 144 12.01 46.19 44.17
#